data_AF-A0A1J3GPF3-F1
#
_entry.id   AF-A0A1J3GPF3-F1
#
_cell.length_a   1.000
_cell.length_b   1.000
_cell.length_c   1.000
_cell.angle_alpha   90.00
_cell.angle_beta   90.00
_cell.angle_gamma   90.00
#
_symmetry.space_group_name_H-M   'P 1'
#
loop_
_entity.id
_entity.type
_entity.pdbx_description
1 polymer ?
#
loop_
_entity_poly.entity_id
_entity_poly.type
_entity_poly.pdbx_seq_one_letter_code
_entity_poly.pdbx_strand_id
1 'polypeptide(L)'
;PSQNHPPPMKRRRVSKVKFHEPDQSATTTATDFSFSLTRVAVSQICLSVGYRSTGSSALDTLTLITTQFLQSLAGLAASFSNTANRTEANLFDIVNGLQDISLSTSDCFPGGSTLHDTDAHCLIKSAVIRNLSDFV
;
A
#
# COMPACT_ATOMS: atom_id res chain seq x y z
N PRO A 1 29.23 -70.11 28.84
CA PRO A 1 28.74 -69.38 27.65
C PRO A 1 27.64 -68.40 28.05
N SER A 2 28.02 -67.19 28.48
CA SER A 2 27.09 -66.12 28.89
C SER A 2 26.50 -65.44 27.66
N GLN A 3 25.17 -65.41 27.57
CA GLN A 3 24.43 -64.73 26.50
C GLN A 3 24.28 -63.24 26.83
N ASN A 4 24.83 -62.37 25.96
CA ASN A 4 24.61 -60.93 26.00
C ASN A 4 23.41 -60.56 25.13
N HIS A 5 22.29 -60.15 25.75
CA HIS A 5 21.19 -59.49 25.05
C HIS A 5 21.41 -57.97 25.05
N PRO A 6 21.29 -57.27 23.90
CA PRO A 6 21.32 -55.81 23.88
C PRO A 6 19.97 -55.21 24.35
N PRO A 7 19.98 -54.03 24.99
CA PRO A 7 18.76 -53.38 25.48
C PRO A 7 17.94 -52.76 24.32
N PRO A 8 16.61 -52.62 24.48
CA PRO A 8 15.75 -52.09 23.42
C PRO A 8 15.97 -50.58 23.23
N MET A 9 16.23 -50.19 21.97
CA MET A 9 16.31 -48.79 21.54
C MET A 9 14.95 -48.10 21.65
N LYS A 10 14.85 -47.07 22.49
CA LYS A 10 13.66 -46.21 22.58
C LYS A 10 13.49 -45.44 21.26
N ARG A 11 12.43 -45.73 20.51
CA ARG A 11 12.03 -44.96 19.32
C ARG A 11 11.76 -43.51 19.70
N ARG A 12 12.59 -42.59 19.19
CA ARG A 12 12.39 -41.14 19.32
C ARG A 12 11.11 -40.76 18.54
N ARG A 13 10.06 -40.34 19.25
CA ARG A 13 8.87 -39.75 18.60
C ARG A 13 9.31 -38.45 17.92
N VAL A 14 9.27 -38.43 16.59
CA VAL A 14 9.38 -37.20 15.82
C VAL A 14 8.06 -36.46 16.01
N SER A 15 8.08 -35.37 16.76
CA SER A 15 6.97 -34.43 16.84
C SER A 15 6.74 -33.85 15.46
N LYS A 16 5.61 -34.21 14.84
CA LYS A 16 5.14 -33.58 13.61
C LYS A 16 4.83 -32.13 13.95
N VAL A 17 5.73 -31.22 13.57
CA VAL A 17 5.50 -29.78 13.61
C VAL A 17 4.28 -29.52 12.73
N LYS A 18 3.14 -29.20 13.34
CA LYS A 18 2.01 -28.62 12.63
C LYS A 18 2.47 -27.23 12.19
N PHE A 19 2.75 -27.08 10.90
CA PHE A 19 2.78 -25.75 10.30
C PHE A 19 1.37 -25.17 10.47
N HIS A 20 1.27 -24.08 11.22
CA HIS A 20 0.07 -23.26 11.25
C HIS A 20 -0.02 -22.64 9.86
N GLU A 21 -0.93 -23.18 9.05
CA GLU A 21 -1.33 -22.55 7.80
C GLU A 21 -1.95 -21.20 8.20
N PRO A 22 -1.37 -20.06 7.78
CA PRO A 22 -1.97 -18.78 8.07
C PRO A 22 -3.37 -18.76 7.47
N ASP A 23 -4.32 -18.20 8.20
CA ASP A 23 -5.73 -18.14 7.83
C ASP A 23 -5.92 -17.36 6.51
N GLN A 24 -5.81 -18.10 5.40
CA GLN A 24 -5.97 -17.59 4.04
C GLN A 24 -7.39 -17.07 3.79
N SER A 25 -8.37 -17.57 4.55
CA SER A 25 -9.77 -17.16 4.40
C SER A 25 -9.99 -15.73 4.87
N ALA A 26 -9.46 -15.35 6.04
CA ALA A 26 -9.58 -14.00 6.58
C ALA A 26 -8.86 -12.97 5.70
N THR A 27 -7.66 -13.30 5.21
CA THR A 27 -6.89 -12.41 4.32
C THR A 27 -7.62 -12.15 3.01
N THR A 28 -8.20 -13.20 2.40
CA THR A 28 -8.97 -13.09 1.15
C THR A 28 -10.21 -12.21 1.34
N THR A 29 -10.95 -12.35 2.45
CA THR A 29 -12.13 -11.52 2.70
C THR A 29 -11.80 -10.03 2.89
N ALA A 30 -10.66 -9.71 3.54
CA ALA A 30 -10.23 -8.32 3.72
C ALA A 30 -9.74 -7.69 2.41
N THR A 31 -9.04 -8.47 1.56
CA THR A 31 -8.62 -8.00 0.23
C THR A 31 -9.83 -7.78 -0.67
N ASP A 32 -10.84 -8.67 -0.61
CA ASP A 32 -12.07 -8.55 -1.40
C ASP A 32 -12.89 -7.33 -0.98
N PHE A 33 -12.99 -7.07 0.32
CA PHE A 33 -13.63 -5.87 0.85
C PHE A 33 -12.92 -4.60 0.37
N SER A 34 -11.60 -4.54 0.51
CA SER A 34 -10.79 -3.38 0.13
C SER A 34 -10.85 -3.10 -1.38
N PHE A 35 -10.82 -4.15 -2.19
CA PHE A 35 -10.98 -4.03 -3.64
C PHE A 35 -12.38 -3.53 -4.00
N SER A 36 -13.43 -4.09 -3.38
CA SER A 36 -14.82 -3.67 -3.62
C SER A 36 -15.06 -2.21 -3.21
N LEU A 37 -14.49 -1.78 -2.08
CA LEU A 37 -14.56 -0.39 -1.64
C LEU A 37 -13.85 0.55 -2.62
N THR A 38 -12.64 0.18 -3.04
CA THR A 38 -11.88 0.93 -4.05
C THR A 38 -12.67 1.04 -5.35
N ARG A 39 -13.31 -0.05 -5.79
CA ARG A 39 -14.14 -0.08 -7.01
C ARG A 39 -15.32 0.88 -6.95
N VAL A 40 -15.98 0.99 -5.79
CA VAL A 40 -17.05 1.97 -5.57
C VAL A 40 -16.51 3.40 -5.65
N ALA A 41 -15.38 3.69 -5.00
CA ALA A 41 -14.75 5.00 -5.06
C ALA A 41 -14.35 5.39 -6.49
N VAL A 42 -13.73 4.46 -7.25
CA VAL A 42 -13.39 4.67 -8.66
C VAL A 42 -14.63 4.93 -9.50
N SER A 43 -15.73 4.20 -9.26
CA SER A 43 -17.00 4.45 -9.95
C SER A 43 -17.52 5.87 -9.68
N GLN A 44 -17.44 6.34 -8.43
CA GLN A 44 -17.84 7.70 -8.05
C GLN A 44 -16.94 8.75 -8.71
N ILE A 45 -15.63 8.51 -8.78
CA ILE A 45 -14.69 9.37 -9.51
C ILE A 45 -15.07 9.44 -10.99
N CYS A 46 -15.31 8.29 -11.64
CA CYS A 46 -15.77 8.26 -13.04
C CYS A 46 -17.05 9.09 -13.26
N LEU A 47 -18.03 8.98 -12.35
CA LEU A 47 -19.24 9.81 -12.40
C LEU A 47 -18.93 11.30 -12.23
N SER A 48 -18.06 11.66 -11.29
CA SER A 48 -17.69 13.06 -11.01
C SER A 48 -16.99 13.75 -12.19
N VAL A 49 -16.20 13.01 -12.96
CA VAL A 49 -15.53 13.53 -14.17
C VAL A 49 -16.43 13.50 -15.42
N GLY A 50 -17.67 13.01 -15.31
CA GLY A 50 -18.69 13.07 -16.36
C GLY A 50 -18.95 11.77 -17.12
N TYR A 51 -18.32 10.65 -16.77
CA TYR A 51 -18.69 9.36 -17.35
C TYR A 51 -20.08 8.95 -16.84
N ARG A 52 -20.96 8.53 -17.75
CA ARG A 52 -22.32 8.06 -17.40
C ARG A 52 -22.40 6.54 -17.21
N SER A 53 -21.44 5.81 -17.77
CA SER A 53 -21.33 4.36 -17.65
C SER A 53 -19.89 3.94 -17.96
N THR A 54 -19.47 2.83 -17.38
CA THR A 54 -18.15 2.22 -17.59
C THR A 54 -18.34 0.71 -17.67
N GLY A 55 -17.72 0.06 -18.67
CA GLY A 55 -17.74 -1.40 -18.75
C GLY A 55 -17.04 -2.04 -17.55
N SER A 56 -17.51 -3.20 -17.08
CA SER A 56 -16.96 -3.85 -15.88
C SER A 56 -15.44 -4.03 -15.96
N SER A 57 -14.93 -4.54 -17.09
CA SER A 57 -13.49 -4.76 -17.28
C SER A 57 -12.66 -3.46 -17.16
N ALA A 58 -13.16 -2.35 -17.71
CA ALA A 58 -12.49 -1.06 -17.58
C ALA A 58 -12.52 -0.55 -16.14
N LEU A 59 -13.66 -0.68 -15.46
CA LEU A 59 -13.79 -0.30 -14.06
C LEU A 59 -12.89 -1.15 -13.15
N ASP A 60 -12.81 -2.45 -13.39
CA ASP A 60 -11.96 -3.39 -12.65
C ASP A 60 -10.48 -3.07 -12.89
N THR A 61 -10.11 -2.71 -14.13
CA THR A 61 -8.75 -2.28 -14.48
C THR A 61 -8.38 -0.97 -13.77
N LEU A 62 -9.26 0.03 -13.79
CA LEU A 62 -9.05 1.28 -13.06
C LEU A 62 -8.93 1.04 -11.55
N THR A 63 -9.75 0.15 -10.99
CA THR A 63 -9.68 -0.26 -9.58
C THR A 63 -8.32 -0.86 -9.23
N LEU A 64 -7.79 -1.73 -10.10
CA LEU A 64 -6.47 -2.32 -9.92
C LEU A 64 -5.37 -1.25 -9.97
N ILE A 65 -5.42 -0.33 -10.94
CA ILE A 65 -4.48 0.78 -11.06
C ILE A 65 -4.52 1.66 -9.79
N THR A 66 -5.71 2.02 -9.33
CA THR A 66 -5.88 2.82 -8.09
C THR A 66 -5.34 2.08 -6.87
N THR A 67 -5.56 0.77 -6.77
CA THR A 67 -5.02 -0.04 -5.65
C THR A 67 -3.49 -0.03 -5.65
N GLN A 68 -2.86 -0.22 -6.82
CA GLN A 68 -1.41 -0.18 -6.93
C GLN A 68 -0.83 1.21 -6.66
N PHE A 69 -1.52 2.27 -7.09
CA PHE A 69 -1.15 3.64 -6.76
C PHE A 69 -1.18 3.89 -5.24
N LEU A 70 -2.26 3.51 -4.56
CA LEU A 70 -2.39 3.67 -3.10
C LEU A 70 -1.32 2.87 -2.35
N GLN A 71 -1.03 1.64 -2.79
CA GLN A 71 0.02 0.81 -2.20
C GLN A 71 1.40 1.46 -2.36
N SER A 72 1.69 2.03 -3.52
CA SER A 72 2.95 2.72 -3.79
C SER A 72 3.09 3.97 -2.94
N LEU A 73 2.02 4.77 -2.85
CA LEU A 73 1.99 5.97 -2.01
C LEU A 73 2.17 5.64 -0.52
N ALA A 74 1.48 4.61 -0.02
CA ALA A 74 1.60 4.16 1.36
C ALA A 74 3.03 3.66 1.67
N GLY A 75 3.64 2.93 0.74
CA GLY A 75 5.03 2.47 0.86
C GLY A 75 6.04 3.63 0.95
N LEU A 76 5.87 4.66 0.12
CA LEU A 76 6.70 5.86 0.16
C LEU A 76 6.50 6.64 1.45
N ALA A 77 5.26 6.85 1.88
CA ALA A 77 4.96 7.55 3.13
C ALA A 77 5.57 6.82 4.35
N ALA A 78 5.48 5.48 4.38
CA ALA A 78 6.14 4.68 5.42
C ALA A 78 7.68 4.77 5.36
N SER A 79 8.25 4.84 4.16
CA SER A 79 9.69 5.05 3.98
C SER A 79 10.13 6.40 4.54
N PHE A 80 9.43 7.49 4.20
CA PHE A 80 9.72 8.83 4.70
C PHE A 80 9.53 8.97 6.21
N SER A 81 8.47 8.38 6.78
CA SER A 81 8.28 8.38 8.23
C SER A 81 9.43 7.65 8.93
N ASN A 82 9.84 6.49 8.40
CA ASN A 82 10.94 5.70 8.93
C ASN A 82 12.29 6.44 8.83
N THR A 83 12.58 7.10 7.70
CA THR A 83 13.78 7.96 7.56
C THR A 83 13.77 9.12 8.57
N ALA A 84 12.59 9.61 8.95
CA ALA A 84 12.41 10.60 10.01
C ALA A 84 12.40 10.01 11.43
N ASN A 85 12.78 8.74 11.61
CA ASN A 85 12.77 8.00 12.89
C ASN A 85 11.38 7.93 13.55
N ARG A 86 10.31 7.88 12.75
CA ARG A 86 8.92 7.72 13.18
C ARG A 86 8.34 6.41 12.64
N THR A 87 7.44 5.81 13.41
CA THR A 87 6.68 4.62 13.00
C THR A 87 5.36 4.95 12.31
N GLU A 88 4.81 6.13 12.59
CA GLU A 88 3.54 6.60 12.03
C GLU A 88 3.78 7.64 10.93
N ALA A 89 3.15 7.41 9.77
CA ALA A 89 3.13 8.37 8.68
C ALA A 89 2.21 9.57 9.03
N ASN A 90 2.65 10.76 8.65
CA ASN A 90 1.86 11.99 8.78
C ASN A 90 1.63 12.63 7.40
N LEU A 91 0.95 13.77 7.39
CA LEU A 91 0.63 14.46 6.15
C LEU A 91 1.87 14.87 5.32
N PHE A 92 2.99 15.23 5.96
CA PHE A 92 4.23 15.55 5.24
C PHE A 92 4.77 14.34 4.48
N ASP A 93 4.70 13.15 5.08
CA ASP A 93 5.16 11.91 4.43
C ASP A 93 4.30 11.57 3.20
N ILE A 94 2.98 11.79 3.29
CA ILE A 94 2.06 11.61 2.16
C ILE A 94 2.36 12.61 1.05
N VAL A 95 2.59 13.87 1.39
CA VAL A 95 2.93 14.92 0.41
C VAL A 95 4.27 14.63 -0.27
N ASN A 96 5.28 14.19 0.49
CA ASN A 96 6.55 13.74 -0.07
C ASN A 96 6.37 12.52 -0.98
N GLY A 97 5.55 11.54 -0.59
CA GLY A 97 5.22 10.37 -1.41
C GLY A 97 4.55 10.74 -2.73
N LEU A 98 3.57 11.63 -2.71
CA LEU A 98 2.92 12.12 -3.94
C LEU A 98 3.89 12.92 -4.83
N GLN A 99 4.78 13.69 -4.21
CA GLN A 99 5.82 14.43 -4.93
C GLN A 99 6.79 13.47 -5.64
N ASP A 100 7.22 12.40 -4.97
CA ASP A 100 8.13 11.39 -5.52
C ASP A 100 7.48 10.61 -6.68
N ILE A 101 6.21 10.21 -6.53
CA ILE A 101 5.42 9.60 -7.63
C ILE A 101 5.28 10.58 -8.80
N SER A 102 4.95 11.83 -8.52
CA SER A 102 4.77 12.87 -9.55
C SER A 102 6.05 13.16 -10.34
N LEU A 103 7.20 13.21 -9.67
CA LEU A 103 8.52 13.37 -10.30
C LEU A 103 8.89 12.16 -11.16
N SER A 104 8.48 10.96 -10.75
CA SER A 104 8.73 9.71 -11.46
C SER A 104 7.89 9.55 -12.75
N THR A 105 6.81 10.34 -12.91
CA THR A 105 5.86 10.21 -14.03
C THR A 105 6.05 11.29 -15.12
N SER A 106 7.03 12.20 -14.97
CA SER A 106 7.44 13.30 -15.88
C SER A 106 6.46 14.48 -16.08
N ASP A 107 7.03 15.71 -16.13
CA ASP A 107 6.54 17.07 -16.45
C ASP A 107 5.20 17.60 -15.89
N CYS A 108 4.34 16.78 -15.29
CA CYS A 108 3.01 17.21 -14.84
C CYS A 108 3.00 18.22 -13.68
N PHE A 109 4.14 18.44 -13.00
CA PHE A 109 4.22 19.34 -11.84
C PHE A 109 5.49 20.19 -11.85
N PRO A 110 5.55 21.27 -12.66
CA PRO A 110 6.60 22.28 -12.50
C PRO A 110 6.55 22.85 -11.07
N GLY A 111 7.65 22.70 -10.32
CA GLY A 111 7.77 23.20 -8.94
C GLY A 111 7.89 22.14 -7.84
N GLY A 112 8.14 20.87 -8.18
CA GLY A 112 8.25 19.76 -7.21
C GLY A 112 9.33 19.87 -6.14
N SER A 113 10.25 20.82 -6.25
CA SER A 113 11.31 21.10 -5.27
C SER A 113 10.91 22.09 -4.15
N THR A 114 9.69 22.62 -4.16
CA THR A 114 9.28 23.73 -3.26
C THR A 114 8.99 23.34 -1.80
N LEU A 115 9.05 22.06 -1.44
CA LEU A 115 8.90 21.64 -0.03
C LEU A 115 10.14 21.92 0.84
N HIS A 116 11.31 22.06 0.23
CA HIS A 116 12.58 22.31 0.94
C HIS A 116 12.96 23.80 0.99
N ASP A 117 12.11 24.71 0.52
CA ASP A 117 12.28 26.14 0.78
C ASP A 117 11.92 26.41 2.25
N THR A 118 12.97 26.52 3.06
CA THR A 118 13.05 26.16 4.48
C THR A 118 12.35 27.15 5.42
N ASP A 119 11.70 28.17 4.88
CA ASP A 119 11.03 29.22 5.66
C ASP A 119 9.51 28.98 5.85
N ALA A 120 8.92 27.97 5.20
CA ALA A 120 7.52 27.65 5.46
C ALA A 120 7.26 26.14 5.35
N HIS A 121 7.00 25.49 6.49
CA HIS A 121 6.32 24.20 6.60
C HIS A 121 4.87 24.22 6.06
N CYS A 122 4.58 25.06 5.06
CA CYS A 122 3.27 25.27 4.48
C CYS A 122 3.07 24.34 3.29
N LEU A 123 2.38 23.23 3.54
CA LEU A 123 2.05 22.22 2.52
C LEU A 123 1.25 22.78 1.33
N ILE A 124 0.49 23.86 1.53
CA ILE A 124 -0.27 24.56 0.48
C ILE A 124 0.66 25.13 -0.61
N LYS A 125 1.94 25.35 -0.30
CA LYS A 125 2.92 25.78 -1.31
C LYS A 125 3.38 24.66 -2.23
N SER A 126 3.23 23.39 -1.83
CA SER A 126 3.56 22.23 -2.67
C SER A 126 2.77 22.28 -3.97
N ALA A 127 3.47 22.12 -5.10
CA ALA A 127 2.84 22.05 -6.41
C ALA A 127 1.78 20.94 -6.46
N VAL A 128 2.06 19.77 -5.89
CA VAL A 128 1.12 18.65 -5.84
C VAL A 128 -0.18 19.02 -5.11
N ILE A 129 -0.07 19.61 -3.91
CA ILE A 129 -1.26 20.00 -3.13
C ILE A 129 -2.08 21.08 -3.83
N ARG A 130 -1.42 22.06 -4.46
CA ARG A 130 -2.09 23.12 -5.23
C ARG A 130 -2.88 22.55 -6.41
N ASN A 131 -2.31 21.61 -7.15
CA ASN A 131 -3.02 20.98 -8.26
C ASN A 131 -4.17 20.09 -7.77
N LEU A 132 -4.01 19.44 -6.61
CA LEU A 132 -5.11 18.67 -6.00
C LEU A 132 -6.27 19.58 -5.56
N SER A 133 -6.01 20.83 -5.17
CA SER A 133 -7.10 21.75 -4.77
C SER A 133 -8.04 22.13 -5.91
N ASP A 134 -7.67 21.93 -7.17
CA ASP A 134 -8.57 22.19 -8.30
C ASP A 134 -9.70 21.14 -8.41
N PHE A 135 -9.60 20.04 -7.66
CA PHE A 135 -10.54 18.91 -7.69
C PHE A 135 -11.44 18.81 -6.44
N VAL A 136 -11.31 19.72 -5.47
CA VAL A 136 -12.04 19.72 -4.18
C VAL A 136 -12.67 21.07 -3.92
#